data_AF-D3Q583-F1
#
_entry.id   AF-D3Q583-F1
#
_cell.length_a   1.000
_cell.length_b   1.000
_cell.length_c   1.000
_cell.angle_alpha   90.00
_cell.angle_beta   90.00
_cell.angle_gamma   90.00
#
_symmetry.space_group_name_H-M   'P 1'
#
loop_
_entity.id
_entity.type
_entity.pdbx_description
1 polymer ?
#
loop_
_entity_poly.entity_id
_entity_poly.type
_entity_poly.pdbx_seq_one_letter_code
_entity_poly.pdbx_strand_id
1 'polypeptide(L)'
;MAKLVLDLHDIYNKGDLIDKALRDIINEAVDKKIATVEIIPGKGSGQLKKKVIRFLEQKDIKAMYHRIDKDSKNFGRLFVYFQHKADKGKKRKR
;
A
#
# COMPACT_ATOMS: atom_id res chain seq x y z
N MET A 1 6.36 10.23 11.34
CA MET A 1 5.41 9.10 11.20
C MET A 1 6.18 7.94 10.60
N ALA A 2 6.05 6.75 11.17
CA ALA A 2 6.65 5.56 10.58
C ALA A 2 5.93 5.23 9.26
N LYS A 3 6.68 4.74 8.28
CA LYS A 3 6.20 4.40 6.95
C LYS A 3 6.92 3.14 6.51
N LEU A 4 6.17 2.20 5.94
CA LEU A 4 6.73 1.02 5.29
C LEU A 4 6.85 1.27 3.80
N VAL A 5 7.88 0.72 3.19
CA VAL A 5 8.14 0.81 1.75
C VAL A 5 8.29 -0.59 1.21
N LEU A 6 7.54 -0.92 0.16
CA LEU A 6 7.64 -2.17 -0.59
C LEU A 6 8.09 -1.87 -2.01
N ASP A 7 9.29 -2.33 -2.37
CA ASP A 7 9.77 -2.30 -3.75
C ASP A 7 9.42 -3.62 -4.45
N LEU A 8 8.71 -3.52 -5.56
CA LEU A 8 8.31 -4.68 -6.36
C LEU A 8 9.14 -4.81 -7.65
N HIS A 9 10.11 -3.91 -7.88
CA HIS A 9 10.90 -3.90 -9.10
C HIS A 9 11.68 -5.20 -9.28
N ASP A 10 12.27 -5.75 -8.22
CA ASP A 10 13.11 -6.95 -8.29
C ASP A 10 12.31 -8.24 -8.51
N ILE A 11 11.02 -8.24 -8.16
CA ILE A 11 10.15 -9.41 -8.26
C ILE A 11 9.04 -9.24 -9.32
N TYR A 12 9.22 -8.29 -10.24
CA TYR A 12 8.19 -7.91 -11.22
C TYR A 12 7.66 -9.07 -12.09
N ASN A 13 8.48 -10.10 -12.32
CA ASN A 13 8.16 -11.29 -13.11
C ASN A 13 7.70 -12.49 -12.27
N LYS A 14 7.70 -12.37 -10.93
CA LYS A 14 7.31 -13.45 -10.00
C LYS A 14 5.95 -13.14 -9.39
N GLY A 15 4.90 -13.49 -10.14
CA GLY A 15 3.50 -13.20 -9.80
C GLY A 15 3.12 -13.55 -8.36
N ASP A 16 3.42 -14.76 -7.91
CA ASP A 16 3.05 -15.26 -6.58
C ASP A 16 3.81 -14.54 -5.45
N LEU A 17 5.07 -14.17 -5.71
CA LEU A 17 5.87 -13.40 -4.74
C LEU A 17 5.34 -11.98 -4.56
N ILE A 18 4.84 -11.36 -5.64
CA ILE A 18 4.21 -10.04 -5.56
C ILE A 18 3.00 -10.09 -4.62
N ASP A 19 2.12 -11.07 -4.81
CA ASP A 19 0.88 -11.18 -4.02
C ASP A 19 1.20 -11.49 -2.55
N LYS A 20 2.19 -12.36 -2.30
CA LYS A 20 2.69 -12.63 -0.96
C LYS A 20 3.28 -11.37 -0.29
N ALA A 21 4.19 -10.67 -0.96
CA ALA A 21 4.84 -9.48 -0.42
C ALA A 21 3.84 -8.35 -0.14
N LEU A 22 2.84 -8.18 -1.01
CA LEU A 22 1.74 -7.25 -0.78
C LEU A 22 0.93 -7.64 0.45
N ARG A 23 0.58 -8.91 0.63
CA ARG A 23 -0.16 -9.36 1.82
C ARG A 23 0.65 -9.15 3.09
N ASP A 24 1.93 -9.51 3.07
CA ASP A 24 2.83 -9.40 4.21
C ASP A 24 2.99 -7.95 4.67
N ILE A 25 3.24 -7.00 3.75
CA ILE A 25 3.43 -5.59 4.12
C ILE A 25 2.15 -4.94 4.65
N ILE A 26 0.99 -5.34 4.14
CA ILE A 26 -0.31 -4.83 4.60
C ILE A 26 -0.60 -5.34 6.01
N ASN A 27 -0.40 -6.63 6.26
CA ASN A 27 -0.55 -7.22 7.59
C ASN A 27 0.42 -6.58 8.59
N GLU A 28 1.69 -6.42 8.20
CA GLU A 28 2.68 -5.75 9.04
C GLU A 28 2.27 -4.32 9.39
N ALA A 29 1.71 -3.57 8.43
CA ALA A 29 1.22 -2.21 8.68
C ALA A 29 0.05 -2.19 9.66
N VAL A 30 -0.83 -3.19 9.61
CA VAL A 30 -1.95 -3.33 10.57
C VAL A 30 -1.42 -3.70 11.95
N ASP A 31 -0.56 -4.71 12.05
CA ASP A 31 -0.02 -5.24 13.30
C ASP A 31 0.82 -4.19 14.04
N LYS A 32 1.71 -3.50 13.31
CA LYS A 32 2.57 -2.45 13.86
C LYS A 32 1.88 -1.09 13.93
N LYS A 33 0.59 -0.99 13.57
CA LYS A 33 -0.20 0.25 13.53
C LYS A 33 0.49 1.36 12.74
N ILE A 34 1.09 1.02 11.60
CA ILE A 34 1.71 1.96 10.68
C ILE A 34 0.60 2.64 9.86
N ALA A 35 0.65 3.97 9.78
CA ALA A 35 -0.39 4.75 9.11
C ALA A 35 -0.30 4.70 7.57
N THR A 36 0.90 4.47 7.02
CA THR A 36 1.15 4.59 5.57
C THR A 36 2.11 3.52 5.07
N VAL A 37 1.73 2.88 3.96
CA VAL A 37 2.59 2.00 3.16
C VAL A 37 2.79 2.64 1.78
N GLU A 38 4.03 2.76 1.33
CA GLU A 38 4.39 3.10 -0.05
C GLU A 38 4.73 1.83 -0.81
N ILE A 39 4.09 1.65 -1.95
CA ILE A 39 4.36 0.53 -2.85
C ILE A 39 4.95 1.11 -4.13
N ILE A 40 6.10 0.59 -4.53
CA ILE A 40 6.86 1.00 -5.71
C ILE A 40 6.78 -0.12 -6.76
N PRO A 41 5.72 -0.17 -7.58
CA PRO A 41 5.64 -1.08 -8.72
C PRO A 41 6.53 -0.66 -9.91
N GLY A 42 7.08 0.56 -9.90
CA GLY A 42 7.91 1.09 -10.99
C GLY A 42 7.14 1.73 -12.14
N LYS A 43 7.88 2.38 -13.06
CA LYS A 43 7.36 3.25 -14.15
C LYS A 43 7.14 2.55 -15.50
N GLY A 44 7.25 1.21 -15.56
CA GLY A 44 7.19 0.46 -16.83
C GLY A 44 5.83 0.54 -17.54
N SER A 45 5.43 -0.55 -18.21
CA SER A 45 4.16 -0.63 -18.96
C SER A 45 2.87 -0.45 -18.14
N GLY A 46 2.98 -0.24 -16.82
CA GLY A 46 1.87 -0.07 -15.89
C GLY A 46 1.14 -1.36 -15.53
N GLN A 47 1.53 -2.51 -16.11
CA GLN A 47 0.90 -3.80 -15.82
C GLN A 47 1.06 -4.21 -14.35
N LEU A 48 2.25 -4.03 -13.80
CA LEU A 48 2.50 -4.32 -12.38
C LEU A 48 1.64 -3.42 -11.47
N LYS A 49 1.53 -2.12 -11.80
CA LYS A 49 0.64 -1.20 -11.07
C LYS A 49 -0.82 -1.63 -11.13
N LYS A 50 -1.31 -2.09 -12.29
CA LYS A 50 -2.67 -2.63 -12.44
C LYS A 50 -2.87 -3.88 -11.58
N LYS A 51 -1.88 -4.79 -11.54
CA LYS A 51 -1.92 -5.98 -10.68
C LYS A 51 -2.01 -5.59 -9.20
N VAL A 52 -1.16 -4.67 -8.74
CA VAL A 52 -1.19 -4.17 -7.35
C VAL A 52 -2.55 -3.56 -7.01
N ILE A 53 -3.11 -2.71 -7.89
CA ILE A 53 -4.43 -2.11 -7.64
C ILE A 53 -5.52 -3.20 -7.53
N ARG A 54 -5.51 -4.19 -8.43
CA ARG A 54 -6.46 -5.32 -8.38
C ARG A 54 -6.34 -6.13 -7.10
N PHE A 55 -5.11 -6.35 -6.60
CA PHE A 55 -4.88 -7.01 -5.32
C PHE A 55 -5.49 -6.20 -4.17
N LEU A 56 -5.23 -4.89 -4.13
CA LEU A 56 -5.75 -4.02 -3.07
C LEU A 56 -7.29 -3.93 -3.09
N GLU A 57 -7.91 -4.08 -4.25
CA GLU A 57 -9.38 -4.07 -4.41
C GLU A 57 -10.07 -5.35 -3.91
N GLN A 58 -9.31 -6.42 -3.59
CA GLN A 58 -9.87 -7.63 -2.98
C GLN A 58 -10.58 -7.29 -1.66
N LYS A 59 -11.74 -7.90 -1.41
CA LYS A 59 -12.62 -7.51 -0.30
C LYS A 59 -11.95 -7.61 1.08
N ASP A 60 -11.14 -8.64 1.29
CA ASP A 60 -10.40 -8.87 2.54
C ASP A 60 -9.30 -7.82 2.74
N ILE A 61 -8.56 -7.47 1.69
CA ILE A 61 -7.50 -6.45 1.74
C ILE A 61 -8.08 -5.04 1.86
N LYS A 62 -9.14 -4.73 1.10
CA LYS A 62 -9.82 -3.43 1.12
C LYS A 62 -10.41 -3.08 2.49
N ALA A 63 -10.79 -4.08 3.28
CA ALA A 63 -11.27 -3.88 4.65
C ALA A 63 -10.16 -3.42 5.62
N MET A 64 -8.88 -3.62 5.28
CA MET A 64 -7.74 -3.33 6.16
C MET A 64 -7.27 -1.87 6.09
N TYR A 65 -7.54 -1.16 4.99
CA TYR A 65 -7.11 0.22 4.78
C TYR A 65 -8.30 1.14 4.47
N HIS A 66 -8.10 2.46 4.52
CA HIS A 66 -9.20 3.42 4.30
C HIS A 66 -9.12 4.16 2.95
N ARG A 67 -7.91 4.44 2.43
CA ARG A 67 -7.73 5.09 1.13
C ARG A 67 -6.46 4.64 0.43
N ILE A 68 -6.47 4.76 -0.90
CA ILE A 68 -5.30 4.64 -1.76
C ILE A 68 -5.09 5.99 -2.44
N ASP A 69 -3.84 6.43 -2.51
CA ASP A 69 -3.43 7.58 -3.31
C ASP A 69 -2.49 7.12 -4.42
N LYS A 70 -2.86 7.45 -5.65
CA LYS A 70 -2.08 7.17 -6.84
C LYS A 70 -1.30 8.44 -7.12
N ASP A 71 0.01 8.42 -6.88
CA ASP A 71 0.85 9.60 -7.06
C ASP A 71 0.75 10.10 -8.51
N SER A 72 0.21 11.31 -8.66
CA SER A 72 -0.03 11.98 -9.93
C SER A 72 1.25 12.61 -10.50
N LYS A 73 2.30 12.79 -9.68
CA LYS A 73 3.60 13.32 -10.08
C LYS A 73 4.62 12.21 -10.32
N ASN A 74 4.51 11.10 -9.58
CA ASN A 74 5.36 9.92 -9.73
C ASN A 74 4.54 8.65 -9.95
N PHE A 75 4.16 8.41 -11.20
CA PHE A 75 3.31 7.26 -11.58
C PHE A 75 3.88 5.89 -11.19
N GLY A 76 5.18 5.79 -10.89
CA GLY A 76 5.84 4.57 -10.44
C GLY A 76 5.58 4.19 -8.98
N ARG A 77 4.72 4.94 -8.26
CA ARG A 77 4.41 4.73 -6.84
C ARG A 77 2.92 4.82 -6.56
N LEU A 78 2.52 4.22 -5.45
CA LEU A 78 1.21 4.42 -4.83
C LEU A 78 1.33 4.35 -3.30
N PHE A 79 0.37 4.96 -2.63
CA PHE A 79 0.30 4.99 -1.17
C PHE A 79 -0.99 4.35 -0.69
N VAL A 80 -0.87 3.50 0.33
CA VAL A 80 -2.01 2.92 1.05
C VAL A 80 -2.02 3.50 2.45
N TYR A 81 -3.16 4.05 2.87
CA TYR A 81 -3.30 4.68 4.17
C TYR A 81 -4.29 3.91 5.05
N PHE A 82 -3.83 3.65 6.26
CA PHE A 82 -4.53 2.91 7.30
C PHE A 82 -5.12 3.88 8.31
N GLN A 83 -6.28 3.55 8.85
CA GLN A 83 -6.90 4.32 9.92
C GLN A 83 -6.92 3.49 11.20
N HIS A 84 -5.94 3.74 12.07
CA HIS A 84 -5.89 3.11 13.39
C HIS A 84 -6.75 3.91 14.37
N LYS A 85 -7.62 3.24 15.15
CA LYS A 85 -8.54 3.92 16.10
C LYS A 85 -7.81 4.84 17.09
N ALA A 86 -6.54 4.55 17.41
CA ALA A 86 -5.72 5.34 18.33
C ALA A 86 -5.36 6.75 17.80
N ASP A 87 -5.31 6.97 16.48
CA ASP A 87 -4.92 8.27 15.90
C ASP A 87 -6.08 9.28 15.81
N LYS A 88 -7.32 8.86 16.14
CA LYS A 88 -8.51 9.73 16.08
C LYS A 88 -8.50 10.88 17.11
N GLY A 89 -7.56 10.90 18.05
CA GLY A 89 -7.41 11.94 19.08
C GLY A 89 -6.63 13.21 18.66
N LYS A 90 -6.02 13.26 17.47
CA LYS A 90 -5.19 14.41 17.02
C LYS A 90 -5.81 15.28 15.92
N LYS A 91 -7.13 15.25 15.72
CA LYS A 91 -7.78 16.36 15.00
C LYS A 91 -7.75 17.59 15.90
N ARG A 92 -6.69 18.38 15.74
CA ARG A 92 -6.60 19.79 16.17
C ARG A 92 -7.94 20.47 15.91
N LYS A 93 -8.65 20.85 16.98
CA LYS A 93 -9.57 21.99 16.94
C LYS A 93 -8.82 23.14 16.27
N ARG A 94 -9.29 23.57 15.11
CA ARG A 94 -9.11 24.93 14.62
C ARG A 94 -10.48 25.56 14.65
#